data_AF-A0AAU9VWN1-F1
#
_entry.id   AF-A0AAU9VWN1-F1
#
_cell.length_a   1.000
_cell.length_b   1.000
_cell.length_c   1.000
_cell.angle_alpha   90.00
_cell.angle_beta   90.00
_cell.angle_gamma   90.00
#
_symmetry.space_group_name_H-M   'P 1'
#
loop_
_entity.id
_entity.type
_entity.pdbx_description
1 polymer ?
#
loop_
_entity_poly.entity_id
_entity_poly.type
_entity_poly.pdbx_seq_one_letter_code
_entity_poly.pdbx_strand_id
1 'polypeptide(L)'
;MARLNREDRNFTGSLPDLKASVKATEHQTKVVDRKIFIVETHFPKVAAMLQRYAVGTAKLRNKGDELAKTIAAYAEVESPSLKQALTTMSECLSAIQDQRDAEVSKIEEKLVQGLSVYDTKCKQARNDVRVSSSLSTREVKSFENLEKAQMKSTDRTRTARAQAEFQKASGEANRSLRVLREQMNEFESQKNAGREADFLGVCGVRDGAVSPVNGAVYPRVSRFDEYYRRGRFRGV
;
A
#
# COMPACT_ATOMS: atom_id res chain seq x y z
N MET A 1 -15.11 5.51 -14.45
CA MET A 1 -14.75 4.08 -14.61
C MET A 1 -15.15 3.65 -16.02
N ALA A 2 -14.18 3.48 -16.93
CA ALA A 2 -14.47 2.99 -18.27
C ALA A 2 -14.55 1.46 -18.22
N ARG A 3 -15.72 0.90 -18.53
CA ARG A 3 -15.93 -0.54 -18.67
C ARG A 3 -15.00 -1.06 -19.77
N LEU A 4 -14.23 -2.09 -19.43
CA LEU A 4 -13.31 -2.79 -20.33
C LEU A 4 -14.14 -3.54 -21.38
N ASN A 5 -14.27 -2.97 -22.57
CA ASN A 5 -14.90 -3.66 -23.69
C ASN A 5 -14.01 -4.83 -24.13
N ARG A 6 -14.46 -6.01 -23.71
CA ARG A 6 -14.48 -7.32 -24.36
C ARG A 6 -14.02 -7.32 -25.82
N GLU A 7 -12.99 -8.12 -26.13
CA GLU A 7 -12.84 -8.89 -27.37
C GLU A 7 -11.60 -9.80 -27.24
N ASP A 8 -11.84 -11.10 -27.14
CA ASP A 8 -10.85 -12.13 -27.47
C ASP A 8 -10.52 -11.95 -28.95
N ARG A 9 -9.27 -11.58 -29.27
CA ARG A 9 -8.85 -11.34 -30.66
C ARG A 9 -8.79 -12.65 -31.44
N ASN A 10 -9.94 -13.15 -31.90
CA ASN A 10 -10.02 -14.00 -33.09
C ASN A 10 -9.86 -13.09 -34.30
N PHE A 11 -8.61 -12.75 -34.61
CA PHE A 11 -8.30 -11.79 -35.66
C PHE A 11 -8.42 -12.44 -37.05
N THR A 12 -9.46 -12.05 -37.80
CA THR A 12 -9.66 -12.38 -39.24
C THR A 12 -9.44 -11.17 -40.15
N GLY A 13 -8.84 -10.10 -39.63
CA GLY A 13 -8.71 -8.79 -40.30
C GLY A 13 -7.44 -8.63 -41.14
N SER A 14 -7.34 -7.48 -41.81
CA SER A 14 -6.20 -7.09 -42.67
C SER A 14 -5.01 -6.56 -41.85
N LEU A 15 -3.77 -6.51 -42.39
CA LEU A 15 -2.60 -5.95 -41.67
C LEU A 15 -2.86 -4.56 -41.07
N PRO A 16 -3.55 -3.61 -41.76
CA PRO A 16 -3.95 -2.33 -41.17
C PRO A 16 -4.76 -2.45 -39.88
N ASP A 17 -5.71 -3.39 -39.81
CA ASP A 17 -6.56 -3.61 -38.64
C ASP A 17 -5.73 -4.18 -37.46
N LEU A 18 -4.75 -5.05 -37.76
CA LEU A 18 -3.86 -5.61 -36.76
C LEU A 18 -2.97 -4.52 -36.17
N LYS A 19 -2.40 -3.68 -37.04
CA LYS A 19 -1.59 -2.53 -36.65
C LYS A 19 -2.39 -1.52 -35.83
N ALA A 20 -3.65 -1.26 -36.19
CA ALA A 20 -4.54 -0.40 -35.42
C ALA A 20 -4.85 -1.00 -34.03
N SER A 21 -5.15 -2.29 -33.95
CA SER A 21 -5.36 -3.02 -32.70
C SER A 21 -4.13 -2.97 -31.79
N VAL A 22 -2.94 -3.26 -32.34
CA VAL A 22 -1.68 -3.18 -31.60
C VAL A 22 -1.42 -1.75 -31.09
N LYS A 23 -1.66 -0.73 -31.91
CA LYS A 23 -1.53 0.67 -31.49
C LYS A 23 -2.47 1.05 -30.35
N ALA A 24 -3.70 0.53 -30.35
CA ALA A 24 -4.64 0.71 -29.23
C ALA A 24 -4.11 0.04 -27.94
N THR A 25 -3.50 -1.15 -28.07
CA THR A 25 -2.87 -1.83 -26.92
C THR A 25 -1.64 -1.08 -26.41
N GLU A 26 -0.80 -0.50 -27.28
CA GLU A 26 0.33 0.34 -26.87
C GLU A 26 -0.11 1.56 -26.07
N HIS A 27 -1.23 2.18 -26.44
CA HIS A 27 -1.78 3.27 -25.66
C HIS A 27 -2.18 2.82 -24.24
N GLN A 28 -2.81 1.64 -24.12
CA GLN A 28 -3.14 1.04 -22.81
C GLN A 28 -1.87 0.75 -22.00
N THR A 29 -0.83 0.21 -22.63
CA THR A 29 0.46 -0.05 -21.98
C THR A 29 1.13 1.22 -21.48
N LYS A 30 1.07 2.33 -22.22
CA LYS A 30 1.58 3.64 -21.76
C LYS A 30 0.83 4.17 -20.53
N VAL A 31 -0.48 3.94 -20.45
CA VAL A 31 -1.26 4.30 -19.26
C VAL A 31 -0.82 3.47 -18.07
N VAL A 32 -0.56 2.17 -18.27
CA VAL A 32 -0.02 1.26 -17.25
C VAL A 32 1.36 1.72 -16.78
N ASP A 33 2.29 2.03 -17.69
CA ASP A 33 3.63 2.52 -17.36
C ASP A 33 3.58 3.78 -16.51
N ARG A 34 2.69 4.72 -16.85
CA ARG A 34 2.50 5.96 -16.07
C ARG A 34 2.01 5.65 -14.65
N LYS A 35 1.09 4.71 -14.49
CA LYS A 35 0.60 4.31 -13.16
C LYS A 35 1.70 3.64 -12.32
N ILE A 36 2.49 2.76 -12.92
CA ILE A 36 3.64 2.12 -12.27
C ILE A 36 4.64 3.20 -11.82
N PHE A 37 4.98 4.15 -12.70
CA PHE A 37 5.91 5.23 -12.40
C PHE A 37 5.46 6.10 -11.22
N ILE A 38 4.17 6.46 -11.16
CA ILE A 38 3.62 7.22 -10.03
C ILE A 38 3.83 6.44 -8.72
N VAL A 39 3.52 5.14 -8.71
CA VAL A 39 3.67 4.32 -7.50
C VAL A 39 5.12 4.18 -7.08
N GLU A 40 6.03 3.86 -7.99
CA GLU A 40 7.47 3.77 -7.71
C GLU A 40 8.06 5.09 -7.19
N THR A 41 7.53 6.21 -7.64
CA THR A 41 8.02 7.53 -7.23
C THR A 41 7.53 7.91 -5.83
N HIS A 42 6.29 7.58 -5.49
CA HIS A 42 5.64 8.12 -4.29
C HIS A 42 5.62 7.13 -3.12
N PHE A 43 5.35 5.84 -3.34
CA PHE A 43 5.17 4.89 -2.23
C PHE A 43 6.45 4.70 -1.40
N PRO A 44 7.65 4.58 -1.98
CA PRO A 44 8.87 4.48 -1.19
C PRO A 44 9.11 5.72 -0.33
N LYS A 45 8.77 6.91 -0.83
CA LYS A 45 8.87 8.16 -0.05
C LYS A 45 7.92 8.17 1.14
N VAL A 46 6.67 7.77 0.92
CA VAL A 46 5.66 7.67 1.99
C VAL A 46 6.05 6.61 3.01
N ALA A 47 6.49 5.43 2.57
CA ALA A 47 6.95 4.35 3.45
C ALA A 47 8.15 4.78 4.31
N ALA A 48 9.13 5.47 3.72
CA ALA A 48 10.28 6.01 4.45
C ALA A 48 9.86 7.06 5.49
N MET A 49 8.90 7.93 5.16
CA MET A 49 8.37 8.91 6.11
C MET A 49 7.60 8.25 7.25
N LEU A 50 6.79 7.23 6.96
CA LEU A 50 6.09 6.43 7.97
C LEU A 50 7.08 5.70 8.90
N GLN A 51 8.15 5.12 8.36
CA GLN A 51 9.19 4.49 9.18
C GLN A 51 9.86 5.50 10.11
N ARG A 52 10.20 6.70 9.60
CA ARG A 52 10.78 7.77 10.44
C ARG A 52 9.80 8.21 11.53
N TYR A 53 8.52 8.28 11.21
CA TYR A 53 7.46 8.60 12.17
C TYR A 53 7.36 7.51 13.25
N ALA A 54 7.31 6.23 12.88
CA ALA A 54 7.30 5.10 13.81
C ALA A 54 8.52 5.13 14.76
N VAL A 55 9.72 5.34 14.23
CA VAL A 55 10.95 5.51 15.05
C VAL A 55 10.84 6.72 15.98
N GLY A 56 10.29 7.84 15.52
CA GLY A 56 10.04 9.01 16.36
C GLY A 56 9.08 8.72 17.51
N THR A 57 7.98 8.02 17.22
CA THR A 57 6.98 7.59 18.21
C THR A 57 7.58 6.60 19.22
N ALA A 58 8.39 5.64 18.79
CA ALA A 58 9.09 4.71 19.69
C ALA A 58 10.09 5.43 20.61
N LYS A 59 10.80 6.46 20.11
CA LYS A 59 11.65 7.32 20.95
C LYS A 59 10.85 8.11 21.97
N LEU A 60 9.68 8.63 21.58
CA LEU A 60 8.78 9.32 22.50
C LEU A 60 8.26 8.36 23.58
N ARG A 61 7.89 7.13 23.20
CA ARG A 61 7.51 6.05 24.11
C ARG A 61 8.58 5.84 25.18
N ASN A 62 9.83 5.63 24.77
CA ASN A 62 10.94 5.41 25.70
C ASN A 62 11.10 6.55 26.72
N LYS A 63 10.94 7.81 26.29
CA LYS A 63 10.99 8.97 27.19
C LYS A 63 9.80 9.01 28.15
N GLY A 64 8.62 8.63 27.66
CA GLY A 64 7.42 8.51 28.48
C GLY A 64 7.55 7.43 29.56
N ASP A 65 8.18 6.29 29.23
CA ASP A 65 8.46 5.21 30.18
C ASP A 65 9.43 5.65 31.26
N GLU A 66 10.48 6.39 30.89
CA GLU A 66 11.45 6.96 31.83
C GLU A 66 10.78 7.97 32.79
N LEU A 67 9.91 8.82 32.26
CA LEU A 67 9.12 9.76 33.06
C LEU A 67 8.19 9.01 34.04
N ALA A 68 7.45 8.00 33.56
CA ALA A 68 6.57 7.20 34.40
C ALA A 68 7.33 6.52 35.54
N LYS A 69 8.51 5.94 35.25
CA LYS A 69 9.39 5.32 36.25
C LYS A 69 9.91 6.31 37.28
N THR A 70 10.30 7.50 36.83
CA THR A 70 10.78 8.58 37.72
C THR A 70 9.68 9.01 38.70
N ILE A 71 8.46 9.18 38.21
CA ILE A 71 7.29 9.53 39.04
C ILE A 71 6.95 8.40 40.02
N ALA A 72 6.99 7.14 39.58
CA ALA A 72 6.77 6.00 40.47
C ALA A 72 7.81 5.95 41.60
N ALA A 73 9.08 6.16 41.29
CA ALA A 73 10.15 6.20 42.29
C ALA A 73 9.94 7.36 43.30
N TYR A 74 9.49 8.52 42.81
CA TYR A 74 9.16 9.65 43.69
C TYR A 74 7.96 9.35 44.60
N ALA A 75 6.95 8.62 44.11
CA ALA A 75 5.80 8.22 44.91
C ALA A 75 6.19 7.40 46.15
N GLU A 76 7.26 6.60 46.08
CA GLU A 76 7.69 5.72 47.18
C GLU A 76 8.26 6.46 48.40
N VAL A 77 8.81 7.65 48.20
CA VAL A 77 9.43 8.45 49.27
C VAL A 77 8.52 9.54 49.83
N GLU A 78 7.31 9.66 49.28
CA GLU A 78 6.38 10.74 49.60
C GLU A 78 5.30 10.35 50.63
N SER A 79 4.63 11.38 51.16
CA SER A 79 3.50 11.19 52.08
C SER A 79 2.41 10.28 51.49
N PRO A 80 1.68 9.48 52.28
CA PRO A 80 0.68 8.54 51.76
C PRO A 80 -0.40 9.20 50.86
N SER A 81 -0.78 10.44 51.17
CA SER A 81 -1.72 11.22 50.35
C SER A 81 -1.17 11.59 48.98
N LEU A 82 0.13 11.91 48.89
CA LEU A 82 0.78 12.29 47.63
C LEU A 82 1.23 11.05 46.83
N LYS A 83 1.68 10.00 47.53
CA LYS A 83 2.02 8.69 46.94
C LYS A 83 0.92 8.17 46.03
N GLN A 84 -0.33 8.13 46.52
CA GLN A 84 -1.45 7.62 45.73
C GLN A 84 -1.67 8.39 44.41
N ALA A 85 -1.51 9.71 44.44
CA ALA A 85 -1.68 10.56 43.25
C ALA A 85 -0.53 10.36 42.26
N LEU A 86 0.71 10.30 42.74
CA LEU A 86 1.89 10.05 41.91
C LEU A 86 1.88 8.65 41.28
N THR A 87 1.49 7.62 42.03
CA THR A 87 1.30 6.27 41.50
C THR A 87 0.26 6.27 40.37
N THR A 88 -0.89 6.92 40.59
CA THR A 88 -1.94 7.03 39.55
C THR A 88 -1.43 7.74 38.30
N MET A 89 -0.64 8.81 38.47
CA MET A 89 -0.03 9.55 37.35
C MET A 89 0.96 8.68 36.56
N SER A 90 1.81 7.92 37.27
CA SER A 90 2.76 6.98 36.65
C SER A 90 2.05 5.88 35.86
N GLU A 91 0.99 5.29 36.43
CA GLU A 91 0.17 4.27 35.75
C GLU A 91 -0.48 4.82 34.47
N CYS A 92 -1.02 6.04 34.52
CA CYS A 92 -1.60 6.68 33.34
C CYS A 92 -0.56 6.92 32.24
N LEU A 93 0.64 7.38 32.61
CA LEU A 93 1.73 7.58 31.65
C LEU A 93 2.21 6.28 31.03
N SER A 94 2.26 5.20 31.82
CA SER A 94 2.63 3.85 31.35
C SER A 94 1.58 3.34 30.35
N ALA A 95 0.29 3.48 30.67
CA ALA A 95 -0.79 3.08 29.75
C ALA A 95 -0.75 3.86 28.41
N ILE A 96 -0.36 5.14 28.43
CA ILE A 96 -0.15 5.92 27.21
C ILE A 96 1.02 5.33 26.40
N GLN A 97 2.09 4.87 27.05
CA GLN A 97 3.24 4.29 26.34
C GLN A 97 2.93 2.93 25.73
N ASP A 98 2.16 2.07 26.41
CA ASP A 98 1.68 0.80 25.84
C ASP A 98 0.87 1.04 24.55
N GLN A 99 0.07 2.11 24.52
CA GLN A 99 -0.67 2.51 23.32
C GLN A 99 0.26 2.98 22.20
N ARG A 100 1.31 3.75 22.54
CA ARG A 100 2.32 4.20 21.58
C ARG A 100 3.07 3.02 20.99
N ASP A 101 3.36 2.00 21.79
CA ASP A 101 3.97 0.76 21.32
C ASP A 101 3.10 0.05 20.27
N ALA A 102 1.81 -0.14 20.59
CA ALA A 102 0.86 -0.73 19.66
C ALA A 102 0.69 0.11 18.37
N GLU A 103 0.75 1.44 18.47
CA GLU A 103 0.73 2.33 17.30
C GLU A 103 1.97 2.13 16.42
N VAL A 104 3.16 2.03 17.02
CA VAL A 104 4.43 1.77 16.31
C VAL A 104 4.34 0.46 15.53
N SER A 105 3.96 -0.64 16.18
CA SER A 105 3.83 -1.95 15.51
C SER A 105 2.85 -1.90 14.34
N LYS A 106 1.70 -1.24 14.50
CA LYS A 106 0.71 -1.09 13.42
C LYS A 106 1.24 -0.28 12.25
N ILE A 107 1.96 0.81 12.50
CA ILE A 107 2.56 1.61 11.43
C ILE A 107 3.57 0.76 10.64
N GLU A 108 4.43 0.03 11.34
CA GLU A 108 5.47 -0.79 10.70
C GLU A 108 4.86 -1.96 9.91
N GLU A 109 3.96 -2.73 10.51
CA GLU A 109 3.37 -3.92 9.88
C GLU A 109 2.33 -3.61 8.81
N LYS A 110 1.42 -2.66 9.05
CA LYS A 110 0.31 -2.40 8.13
C LYS A 110 0.68 -1.39 7.06
N LEU A 111 1.35 -0.31 7.46
CA LEU A 111 1.60 0.81 6.55
C LEU A 111 2.95 0.68 5.85
N VAL A 112 4.05 0.48 6.58
CA VAL A 112 5.40 0.40 5.98
C VAL A 112 5.55 -0.85 5.13
N GLN A 113 5.29 -2.04 5.69
CA GLN A 113 5.36 -3.28 4.91
C GLN A 113 4.32 -3.30 3.77
N GLY A 114 3.08 -2.86 4.03
CA GLY A 114 2.03 -2.79 3.01
C GLY A 114 2.40 -1.95 1.79
N LEU A 115 3.08 -0.81 1.99
CA LEU A 115 3.61 0.01 0.89
C LEU A 115 4.84 -0.62 0.23
N SER A 116 5.68 -1.34 0.99
CA SER A 116 6.94 -1.92 0.50
C SER A 116 6.70 -3.09 -0.48
N VAL A 117 5.60 -3.84 -0.31
CA VAL A 117 5.18 -4.91 -1.25
C VAL A 117 5.01 -4.39 -2.68
N TYR A 118 4.67 -3.12 -2.86
CA TYR A 118 4.47 -2.54 -4.18
C TYR A 118 5.76 -2.40 -4.99
N ASP A 119 6.95 -2.37 -4.37
CA ASP A 119 8.21 -2.35 -5.11
C ASP A 119 8.36 -3.63 -5.98
N THR A 120 8.08 -4.79 -5.39
CA THR A 120 8.11 -6.07 -6.11
C THR A 120 7.01 -6.13 -7.17
N LYS A 121 5.80 -5.65 -6.85
CA LYS A 121 4.68 -5.62 -7.82
C LYS A 121 4.96 -4.70 -9.00
N CYS A 122 5.54 -3.53 -8.77
CA CYS A 122 5.92 -2.59 -9.83
C CYS A 122 7.00 -3.18 -10.74
N LYS A 123 8.02 -3.84 -10.16
CA LYS A 123 9.07 -4.54 -10.94
C LYS A 123 8.48 -5.63 -11.82
N GLN A 124 7.59 -6.45 -11.28
CA GLN A 124 6.89 -7.50 -12.05
C GLN A 124 6.04 -6.89 -13.16
N ALA A 125 5.19 -5.91 -12.85
CA ALA A 125 4.34 -5.24 -13.84
C ALA A 125 5.15 -4.59 -14.96
N ARG A 126 6.32 -3.99 -14.65
CA ARG A 126 7.24 -3.43 -15.66
C ARG A 126 7.82 -4.50 -16.57
N ASN A 127 8.17 -5.66 -16.02
CA ASN A 127 8.61 -6.79 -16.83
C ASN A 127 7.49 -7.27 -17.76
N ASP A 128 6.27 -7.38 -17.24
CA ASP A 128 5.11 -7.83 -18.01
C ASP A 128 4.73 -6.86 -19.14
N VAL A 129 4.85 -5.54 -18.91
CA VAL A 129 4.76 -4.52 -19.97
C VAL A 129 5.80 -4.78 -21.07
N ARG A 130 7.07 -4.97 -20.69
CA ARG A 130 8.18 -5.17 -21.63
C ARG A 130 7.96 -6.44 -22.45
N VAL A 131 7.57 -7.54 -21.80
CA VAL A 131 7.27 -8.81 -22.45
C VAL A 131 6.08 -8.63 -23.41
N SER A 132 4.99 -8.01 -22.97
CA SER A 132 3.81 -7.78 -23.80
C SER A 132 4.14 -6.96 -25.05
N SER A 133 4.94 -5.89 -24.93
CA SER A 133 5.37 -5.07 -26.07
C SER A 133 6.20 -5.86 -27.07
N SER A 134 7.11 -6.72 -26.58
CA SER A 134 7.93 -7.58 -27.44
C SER A 134 7.09 -8.62 -28.21
N LEU A 135 6.06 -9.19 -27.55
CA LEU A 135 5.15 -10.15 -28.15
C LEU A 135 4.23 -9.50 -29.19
N SER A 136 3.70 -8.30 -28.93
CA SER A 136 2.94 -7.53 -29.92
C SER A 136 3.78 -7.15 -31.14
N THR A 137 5.06 -6.80 -30.94
CA THR A 137 5.99 -6.54 -32.06
C THR A 137 6.21 -7.79 -32.91
N ARG A 138 6.34 -8.96 -32.26
CA ARG A 138 6.48 -10.25 -32.95
C ARG A 138 5.20 -10.67 -33.67
N GLU A 139 4.03 -10.41 -33.10
CA GLU A 139 2.72 -10.62 -33.74
C GLU A 139 2.64 -9.86 -35.07
N VAL A 140 2.95 -8.56 -35.08
CA VAL A 140 2.96 -7.75 -36.31
C VAL A 140 3.96 -8.29 -37.34
N LYS A 141 5.21 -8.57 -36.94
CA LYS A 141 6.23 -9.12 -37.85
C LYS A 141 5.84 -10.47 -38.45
N SER A 142 5.22 -11.34 -37.65
CA SER A 142 4.77 -12.65 -38.12
C SER A 142 3.62 -12.53 -39.14
N PHE A 143 2.72 -11.55 -38.97
CA PHE A 143 1.67 -11.27 -39.94
C PHE A 143 2.23 -10.67 -41.24
N GLU A 144 3.20 -9.76 -41.17
CA GLU A 144 3.88 -9.23 -42.37
C GLU A 144 4.59 -10.33 -43.17
N ASN A 145 5.13 -11.35 -42.49
CA ASN A 145 5.73 -12.51 -43.14
C ASN A 145 4.68 -13.44 -43.77
N LEU A 146 3.52 -13.59 -43.14
CA LEU A 146 2.38 -14.35 -43.68
C LEU A 146 1.85 -13.70 -44.97
N GLU A 147 1.60 -12.38 -44.98
CA GLU A 147 1.16 -11.68 -46.19
C GLU A 147 2.17 -11.79 -47.33
N LYS A 148 3.47 -11.64 -47.03
CA LYS A 148 4.53 -11.83 -48.04
C LYS A 148 4.54 -13.25 -48.61
N ALA A 149 4.32 -14.27 -47.77
CA ALA A 149 4.26 -15.66 -48.22
C ALA A 149 3.03 -15.90 -49.12
N GLN A 150 1.88 -15.33 -48.75
CA GLN A 150 0.64 -15.40 -49.55
C GLN A 150 0.77 -14.70 -50.91
N MET A 151 1.47 -13.56 -50.99
CA MET A 151 1.62 -12.80 -52.25
C MET A 151 2.68 -13.38 -53.20
N LYS A 152 3.73 -14.01 -52.68
CA LYS A 152 4.94 -14.35 -53.46
C LYS A 152 5.12 -15.85 -53.71
N SER A 153 4.36 -16.72 -53.04
CA SER A 153 4.60 -18.16 -53.07
C SER A 153 3.36 -18.92 -53.55
N THR A 154 3.55 -19.75 -54.58
CA THR A 154 2.60 -20.80 -54.98
C THR A 154 2.71 -22.05 -54.11
N ASP A 155 3.70 -22.11 -53.20
CA ASP A 155 3.93 -23.23 -52.29
C ASP A 155 2.99 -23.15 -51.09
N ARG A 156 2.00 -24.04 -51.10
CA ARG A 156 0.96 -24.16 -50.07
C ARG A 156 1.54 -24.53 -48.70
N THR A 157 2.66 -25.25 -48.65
CA THR A 157 3.29 -25.67 -47.38
C THR A 157 3.98 -24.50 -46.68
N ARG A 158 4.65 -23.62 -47.45
CA ARG A 158 5.28 -22.41 -46.93
C ARG A 158 4.26 -21.43 -46.34
N THR A 159 3.12 -21.26 -47.01
CA THR A 159 2.03 -20.41 -46.51
C THR A 159 1.41 -21.00 -45.23
N ALA A 160 1.18 -22.31 -45.19
CA ALA A 160 0.65 -22.99 -44.00
C ALA A 160 1.58 -22.84 -42.78
N ARG A 161 2.91 -22.93 -42.97
CA ARG A 161 3.89 -22.72 -41.89
C ARG A 161 3.86 -21.29 -41.36
N ALA A 162 3.87 -20.29 -42.25
CA ALA A 162 3.79 -18.88 -41.86
C ALA A 162 2.47 -18.57 -41.11
N GLN A 163 1.38 -19.22 -41.50
CA GLN A 163 0.08 -19.08 -40.83
C GLN A 163 0.10 -19.64 -39.40
N ALA A 164 0.71 -20.82 -39.21
CA ALA A 164 0.86 -21.42 -37.88
C ALA A 164 1.76 -20.56 -36.96
N GLU A 165 2.84 -20.00 -37.50
CA GLU A 165 3.73 -19.09 -36.77
C GLU A 165 3.00 -17.80 -36.33
N PHE A 166 2.18 -17.21 -37.21
CA PHE A 166 1.34 -16.06 -36.87
C PHE A 166 0.31 -16.40 -35.78
N GLN A 167 -0.43 -17.51 -35.93
CA GLN A 167 -1.43 -17.92 -34.95
C GLN A 167 -0.81 -18.13 -33.55
N LYS A 168 0.38 -18.73 -33.49
CA LYS A 168 1.14 -18.88 -32.25
C LYS A 168 1.53 -17.52 -31.66
N ALA A 169 2.11 -16.63 -32.47
CA ALA A 169 2.54 -15.31 -32.03
C ALA A 169 1.37 -14.46 -31.52
N SER A 170 0.23 -14.48 -32.23
CA SER A 170 -0.99 -13.78 -31.82
C SER A 170 -1.59 -14.35 -30.53
N GLY A 171 -1.65 -15.69 -30.41
CA GLY A 171 -2.10 -16.34 -29.18
C GLY A 171 -1.23 -16.04 -27.96
N GLU A 172 0.08 -15.91 -28.13
CA GLU A 172 1.01 -15.49 -27.07
C GLU A 172 0.84 -14.00 -26.70
N ALA A 173 0.69 -13.11 -27.69
CA ALA A 173 0.44 -11.69 -27.45
C ALA A 173 -0.89 -11.45 -26.71
N ASN A 174 -1.96 -12.15 -27.11
CA ASN A 174 -3.27 -12.06 -26.47
C ASN A 174 -3.25 -12.52 -25.00
N ARG A 175 -2.59 -13.64 -24.74
CA ARG A 175 -2.41 -14.15 -23.37
C ARG A 175 -1.64 -13.15 -22.51
N SER A 176 -0.54 -12.60 -23.01
CA SER A 176 0.26 -11.61 -22.29
C SER A 176 -0.53 -10.33 -21.98
N LEU A 177 -1.33 -9.84 -22.93
CA LEU A 177 -2.20 -8.67 -22.72
C LEU A 177 -3.27 -8.92 -21.66
N ARG A 178 -3.82 -10.14 -21.60
CA ARG A 178 -4.79 -10.52 -20.58
C ARG A 178 -4.16 -10.52 -19.18
N VAL A 179 -2.98 -11.13 -19.03
CA VAL A 179 -2.23 -11.12 -17.76
C VAL A 179 -1.93 -9.69 -17.31
N LEU A 180 -1.47 -8.83 -18.21
CA LEU A 180 -1.19 -7.42 -17.91
C LEU A 180 -2.44 -6.67 -17.39
N ARG A 181 -3.61 -6.94 -17.97
CA ARG A 181 -4.88 -6.34 -17.54
C ARG A 181 -5.31 -6.82 -16.17
N GLU A 182 -5.24 -8.13 -15.93
CA GLU A 182 -5.60 -8.74 -14.64
C GLU A 182 -4.72 -8.17 -13.52
N GLN A 183 -3.40 -8.10 -13.75
CA GLN A 183 -2.47 -7.48 -12.81
C GLN A 183 -2.76 -6.00 -12.57
N MET A 184 -3.13 -5.23 -13.59
CA MET A 184 -3.45 -3.81 -13.43
C MET A 184 -4.73 -3.60 -12.61
N ASN A 185 -5.76 -4.43 -12.84
CA ASN A 185 -6.99 -4.39 -12.06
C ASN A 185 -6.73 -4.75 -10.59
N GLU A 186 -5.90 -5.77 -10.37
CA GLU A 186 -5.48 -6.17 -9.02
C GLU A 186 -4.65 -5.08 -8.33
N PHE A 187 -3.73 -4.46 -9.07
CA PHE A 187 -2.91 -3.34 -8.60
C PHE A 187 -3.78 -2.17 -8.13
N GLU A 188 -4.83 -1.82 -8.87
CA GLU A 188 -5.78 -0.75 -8.49
C GLU A 188 -6.73 -1.14 -7.37
N SER A 189 -7.23 -2.37 -7.35
CA SER A 189 -8.13 -2.86 -6.29
C SER A 189 -7.42 -2.87 -4.93
N GLN A 190 -6.22 -3.44 -4.88
CA GLN A 190 -5.39 -3.47 -3.68
C GLN A 190 -4.92 -2.07 -3.27
N LYS A 191 -4.84 -1.13 -4.25
CA LYS A 191 -4.43 0.24 -3.97
C LYS A 191 -5.35 0.92 -2.96
N ASN A 192 -6.66 0.63 -3.05
CA ASN A 192 -7.69 1.36 -2.31
C ASN A 192 -8.27 0.54 -1.14
N ALA A 193 -8.45 -0.77 -1.30
CA ALA A 193 -9.27 -1.57 -0.38
C ALA A 193 -8.65 -1.78 1.02
N GLY A 194 -7.31 -1.88 1.12
CA GLY A 194 -6.65 -2.11 2.42
C GLY A 194 -6.29 -0.82 3.16
N ARG A 195 -5.86 0.21 2.43
CA ARG A 195 -5.17 1.35 3.03
C ARG A 195 -6.05 2.31 3.80
N GLU A 196 -7.31 2.49 3.39
CA GLU A 196 -8.24 3.33 4.12
C GLU A 196 -8.59 2.70 5.48
N ALA A 197 -8.85 1.39 5.50
CA ALA A 197 -9.08 0.64 6.73
C ALA A 197 -7.85 0.56 7.63
N ASP A 198 -6.65 0.36 7.06
CA ASP A 198 -5.40 0.34 7.82
C ASP A 198 -5.09 1.71 8.42
N PHE A 199 -5.29 2.79 7.66
CA PHE A 199 -5.07 4.16 8.12
C PHE A 199 -6.09 4.56 9.20
N LEU A 200 -7.37 4.22 9.01
CA LEU A 200 -8.41 4.40 10.03
C LEU A 200 -8.16 3.52 11.26
N GLY A 201 -7.57 2.34 11.11
CA GLY A 201 -7.16 1.49 12.22
C GLY A 201 -6.02 2.07 13.05
N VAL A 202 -5.09 2.80 12.43
CA VAL A 202 -4.04 3.55 13.15
C VAL A 202 -4.62 4.81 13.82
N CYS A 203 -5.48 5.56 13.14
CA CYS A 203 -6.11 6.77 13.69
C CYS A 203 -7.15 6.45 14.78
N GLY A 204 -7.98 5.42 14.60
CA GLY A 204 -9.03 5.01 15.53
C GLY A 204 -8.51 4.46 16.85
N VAL A 205 -7.26 3.99 16.91
CA VAL A 205 -6.58 3.72 18.19
C VAL A 205 -6.40 5.01 18.98
N ARG A 206 -6.13 6.15 18.35
CA ARG A 206 -6.00 7.42 19.07
C ARG A 206 -7.34 7.83 19.68
N ASP A 207 -8.43 7.78 18.92
CA ASP A 207 -9.74 8.26 19.40
C ASP A 207 -10.42 7.30 20.40
N GLY A 208 -10.32 5.99 20.15
CA GLY A 208 -10.83 4.96 21.05
C GLY A 208 -10.05 4.87 22.37
N ALA A 209 -8.80 5.34 22.41
CA ALA A 209 -7.92 5.30 23.58
C ALA A 209 -7.85 6.63 24.36
N VAL A 210 -8.09 7.76 23.69
CA VAL A 210 -8.37 9.03 24.37
C VAL A 210 -9.62 8.92 25.25
N SER A 211 -10.59 8.05 24.91
CA SER A 211 -11.81 7.83 25.71
C SER A 211 -11.59 7.15 27.08
N PRO A 212 -10.84 6.05 27.24
CA PRO A 212 -10.55 5.45 28.55
C PRO A 212 -9.50 6.24 29.34
N VAL A 213 -8.53 6.89 28.69
CA VAL A 213 -7.64 7.84 29.38
C VAL A 213 -8.48 9.03 29.85
N ASN A 214 -9.37 9.59 29.04
CA ASN A 214 -10.27 10.65 29.52
C ASN A 214 -11.27 10.17 30.58
N GLY A 215 -11.81 8.95 30.45
CA GLY A 215 -12.78 8.36 31.36
C GLY A 215 -12.19 7.92 32.71
N ALA A 216 -10.89 7.64 32.79
CA ALA A 216 -10.18 7.34 34.03
C ALA A 216 -9.46 8.58 34.61
N VAL A 217 -8.95 9.48 33.76
CA VAL A 217 -8.17 10.66 34.15
C VAL A 217 -9.07 11.85 34.48
N TYR A 218 -10.10 12.19 33.70
CA TYR A 218 -10.94 13.37 34.01
C TYR A 218 -11.68 13.24 35.36
N PRO A 219 -12.38 12.15 35.70
CA PRO A 219 -13.05 12.05 37.00
C PRO A 219 -12.07 11.91 38.19
N ARG A 220 -10.82 11.45 37.99
CA ARG A 220 -9.79 11.37 39.05
C ARG A 220 -9.00 12.66 39.23
N VAL A 221 -8.70 13.38 38.15
CA VAL A 221 -8.06 14.71 38.18
C VAL A 221 -9.04 15.76 38.69
N SER A 222 -10.34 15.67 38.37
CA SER A 222 -11.37 16.54 38.98
C SER A 222 -11.48 16.34 40.50
N ARG A 223 -11.27 15.12 41.03
CA ARG A 223 -11.18 14.91 42.49
C ARG A 223 -9.93 15.52 43.10
N PHE A 224 -8.80 15.49 42.38
CA PHE A 224 -7.55 16.10 42.84
C PHE A 224 -7.67 17.63 42.90
N ASP A 225 -8.32 18.24 41.89
CA ASP A 225 -8.60 19.68 41.83
C ASP A 225 -9.66 20.12 42.87
N GLU A 226 -10.65 19.27 43.18
CA GLU A 226 -11.61 19.49 44.28
C GLU A 226 -10.95 19.34 45.67
N TYR A 227 -9.97 18.44 45.82
CA TYR A 227 -9.17 18.29 47.04
C TYR A 227 -8.24 19.50 47.27
N TYR A 228 -7.64 20.04 46.21
CA TYR A 228 -6.80 21.24 46.27
C TYR A 228 -7.64 22.52 46.50
N ARG A 229 -8.83 22.63 45.89
CA ARG A 229 -9.76 23.75 46.13
C ARG A 229 -10.42 23.75 47.51
N ARG A 230 -10.51 22.59 48.20
CA ARG A 230 -11.15 22.49 49.53
C ARG A 230 -10.26 22.82 50.73
N GLY A 231 -9.03 23.31 50.53
CA GLY A 231 -8.31 24.11 51.53
C GLY A 231 -8.22 23.51 52.95
N ARG A 232 -7.67 22.30 53.09
CA ARG A 232 -7.15 21.83 54.40
C ARG A 232 -5.65 21.58 54.36
N PHE A 233 -4.90 22.64 54.06
CA PHE A 233 -3.60 22.86 54.69
C PHE A 233 -3.86 23.72 55.95
N ARG A 234 -4.18 23.07 57.07
CA ARG A 234 -3.82 23.60 58.40
C ARG A 234 -2.58 22.81 58.79
N GLY A 235 -1.50 23.53 59.03
CA GLY A 235 -0.13 23.06 58.89
C GLY A 235 0.31 21.92 59.81
N VAL A 236 1.44 21.32 59.42
CA VAL A 236 2.66 21.20 60.21
C VAL A 236 3.82 21.32 59.21
#